data_AF-A0A7U9N9K5-F1
#
_entry.id   AF-A0A7U9N9K5-F1
#
_cell.length_a   1.000
_cell.length_b   1.000
_cell.length_c   1.000
_cell.angle_alpha   90.00
_cell.angle_beta   90.00
_cell.angle_gamma   90.00
#
_symmetry.space_group_name_H-M   'P 1'
#
loop_
_entity.id
_entity.type
_entity.pdbx_description
1 polymer ?
#
loop_
_entity_poly.entity_id
_entity_poly.type
_entity_poly.pdbx_seq_one_letter_code
_entity_poly.pdbx_strand_id
1 'polypeptide(L)'
;MFHLGFSYVGFIYLLMFLIPDITWAKHQTEEDRQDAQRGNKFLQITEKIGAILVCCCILIFSDFNIRFDSIWCIWLLISFILMILYEVYWLRHFVSKKVKPDFDKGICEISAAGAALPVCAFFLLGIYGCNFLVLAADIVLGIGRISIYLQRRKEIQGKQNDKLPIRILKWTGGIAGMIFIIISIFMAGCRNINYINHYRMIEDGVDEGIYVTLGGQEQYVLIRGMDKDNPVIIYLHGGPSAPDTCVTYGFSDYLIDEYTIVAWDQRGCGRTYFHNIENDPSNAAVSFEQAQTDLDELVDYVLERFGKAQVIILGHSYGTILGSEYALAHPDKVSAYIGSAQVVSLEKMDIYAYEDALQKAEDAGDDTSELTDGFQALKTSGDITDMMKLRSLTAKYHPVSVSDQTIWMALASPYLNLDDIRWFLKQLGDMGEYYALNKQLFEYTFAFDAYAKGLEFEMPVYFISGSCDWICPVDSIKEYAGDISAPEVRMELTEGCGHNQQFSSPEEFAEIVKNLLKL
;
A
#
# COMPACT_ATOMS: atom_id res chain seq x y z
N MET A 1 8.02 -12.92 9.33
CA MET A 1 8.40 -14.11 10.14
C MET A 1 7.18 -15.00 10.27
N PHE A 2 7.32 -16.33 10.40
CA PHE A 2 6.18 -17.17 10.76
C PHE A 2 5.86 -16.98 12.24
N HIS A 3 4.63 -16.64 12.57
CA HIS A 3 4.22 -16.48 13.96
C HIS A 3 3.79 -17.85 14.48
N LEU A 4 4.66 -18.50 15.25
CA LEU A 4 4.28 -19.73 15.95
C LEU A 4 3.14 -19.42 16.92
N GLY A 5 2.01 -20.10 16.73
CA GLY A 5 0.78 -19.83 17.47
C GLY A 5 -0.38 -20.66 16.94
N PHE A 6 -1.40 -20.87 17.77
CA PHE A 6 -2.55 -21.66 17.37
C PHE A 6 -3.41 -20.93 16.34
N SER A 7 -3.74 -21.63 15.25
CA SER A 7 -4.64 -21.14 14.21
C SER A 7 -6.05 -21.70 14.36
N TYR A 8 -7.01 -20.86 14.76
CA TYR A 8 -8.41 -21.29 14.83
C TYR A 8 -9.00 -21.47 13.42
N VAL A 9 -8.59 -20.66 12.45
CA VAL A 9 -8.96 -20.83 11.04
C VAL A 9 -8.38 -22.13 10.49
N GLY A 10 -7.10 -22.40 10.77
CA GLY A 10 -6.44 -23.65 10.39
C GLY A 10 -7.11 -24.88 11.00
N PHE A 11 -7.60 -24.77 12.24
CA PHE A 11 -8.39 -25.83 12.87
C PHE A 11 -9.74 -26.07 12.17
N ILE A 12 -10.45 -25.01 11.76
CA ILE A 12 -11.67 -25.13 10.95
C ILE A 12 -11.36 -25.86 9.64
N TYR A 13 -10.30 -25.45 8.93
CA TYR A 13 -9.87 -26.08 7.68
C TYR A 13 -9.48 -27.55 7.86
N LEU A 14 -8.80 -27.89 8.96
CA LEU A 14 -8.48 -29.26 9.33
C LEU A 14 -9.75 -30.11 9.44
N LEU A 15 -10.77 -29.60 10.13
CA LEU A 15 -12.04 -30.31 10.30
C LEU A 15 -12.75 -30.49 8.96
N MET A 16 -12.84 -29.42 8.15
CA MET A 16 -13.43 -29.49 6.82
C MET A 16 -12.66 -30.47 5.90
N PHE A 17 -11.34 -30.58 6.07
CA PHE A 17 -10.57 -31.49 5.24
C PHE A 17 -10.70 -32.95 5.69
N LEU A 18 -10.59 -33.23 7.00
CA LEU A 18 -10.52 -34.60 7.53
C LEU A 18 -11.88 -35.29 7.70
N ILE A 19 -12.94 -34.55 8.07
CA ILE A 19 -14.25 -35.16 8.36
C ILE A 19 -14.79 -35.93 7.15
N PRO A 20 -14.77 -35.38 5.93
CA PRO A 20 -15.25 -36.11 4.76
C PRO A 20 -14.43 -37.36 4.45
N ASP A 21 -13.09 -37.27 4.54
CA ASP A 21 -12.20 -38.40 4.25
C ASP A 21 -12.35 -39.54 5.28
N ILE A 22 -12.49 -39.22 6.56
CA ILE A 22 -12.77 -40.21 7.63
C ILE A 22 -14.14 -40.86 7.39
N THR A 23 -15.14 -40.06 7.01
CA THR A 23 -16.49 -40.56 6.74
C THR A 23 -16.51 -41.48 5.53
N TRP A 24 -15.78 -41.13 4.47
CA TRP A 24 -15.62 -41.97 3.29
C TRP A 24 -14.89 -43.27 3.60
N ALA A 25 -13.78 -43.22 4.36
CA ALA A 25 -13.02 -44.40 4.76
C ALA A 25 -13.87 -45.44 5.51
N LYS A 26 -14.84 -45.00 6.34
CA LYS A 26 -15.78 -45.88 7.04
C LYS A 26 -16.82 -46.55 6.12
N HIS A 27 -17.10 -45.97 4.96
CA HIS A 27 -18.18 -46.40 4.06
C HIS A 27 -17.69 -46.98 2.72
N GLN A 28 -16.38 -47.26 2.60
CA GLN A 28 -15.77 -47.88 1.43
C GLN A 28 -16.43 -49.21 1.07
N THR A 29 -16.70 -49.40 -0.22
CA THR A 29 -17.13 -50.68 -0.78
C THR A 29 -15.94 -51.63 -0.98
N GLU A 30 -16.21 -52.91 -1.19
CA GLU A 30 -15.15 -53.90 -1.45
C GLU A 30 -14.40 -53.60 -2.77
N GLU A 31 -15.07 -52.96 -3.72
CA GLU A 31 -14.48 -52.52 -4.99
C GLU A 31 -13.53 -51.33 -4.79
N ASP A 32 -13.88 -50.36 -3.92
CA ASP A 32 -13.01 -49.22 -3.57
C ASP A 32 -11.69 -49.70 -2.94
N ARG A 33 -11.74 -50.78 -2.15
CA ARG A 33 -10.55 -51.39 -1.53
C ARG A 33 -9.65 -52.06 -2.55
N GLN A 34 -10.23 -52.74 -3.54
CA GLN A 34 -9.46 -53.37 -4.62
C GLN A 34 -8.81 -52.34 -5.53
N ASP A 35 -9.50 -51.23 -5.82
CA ASP A 35 -8.95 -50.12 -6.61
C ASP A 35 -7.84 -49.38 -5.86
N ALA A 36 -7.98 -49.19 -4.54
CA ALA A 36 -6.91 -48.65 -3.70
C ALA A 36 -5.64 -49.51 -3.71
N GLN A 37 -5.76 -50.84 -3.76
CA GLN A 37 -4.63 -51.76 -3.86
C GLN A 37 -3.95 -51.77 -5.24
N ARG A 38 -4.69 -51.47 -6.31
CA ARG A 38 -4.16 -51.38 -7.69
C ARG A 38 -3.49 -50.04 -8.01
N GLY A 39 -3.78 -48.99 -7.23
CA GLY A 39 -3.25 -47.64 -7.43
C GLY A 39 -1.73 -47.53 -7.27
N ASN A 40 -1.15 -46.46 -7.84
CA ASN A 40 0.28 -46.18 -7.71
C ASN A 40 0.65 -45.82 -6.25
N LYS A 41 1.37 -46.72 -5.59
CA LYS A 41 1.79 -46.57 -4.18
C LYS A 41 2.62 -45.31 -3.94
N PHE A 42 3.44 -44.89 -4.91
CA PHE A 42 4.23 -43.66 -4.78
C PHE A 42 3.31 -42.44 -4.65
N LEU A 43 2.31 -42.30 -5.53
CA LEU A 43 1.37 -41.18 -5.50
C LEU A 43 0.53 -41.16 -4.21
N GLN A 44 0.13 -42.33 -3.70
CA GLN A 44 -0.60 -42.44 -2.42
C GLN A 44 0.25 -42.02 -1.22
N ILE A 45 1.56 -42.33 -1.23
CA ILE A 45 2.48 -41.88 -0.18
C ILE A 45 2.68 -40.36 -0.28
N THR A 46 2.88 -39.84 -1.48
CA THR A 46 3.03 -38.40 -1.72
C THR A 46 1.81 -37.60 -1.25
N GLU A 47 0.61 -38.07 -1.56
CA GLU A 47 -0.65 -37.45 -1.11
C GLU A 47 -0.75 -37.41 0.42
N LYS A 48 -0.47 -38.52 1.10
CA LYS A 48 -0.49 -38.60 2.57
C LYS A 48 0.55 -37.69 3.23
N ILE A 49 1.77 -37.65 2.68
CA ILE A 49 2.83 -36.78 3.18
C ILE A 49 2.41 -35.32 3.05
N GLY A 50 1.90 -34.92 1.88
CA GLY A 50 1.40 -33.56 1.65
C GLY A 50 0.26 -33.21 2.61
N ALA A 51 -0.72 -34.10 2.77
CA ALA A 51 -1.86 -33.90 3.67
C ALA A 51 -1.42 -33.69 5.12
N ILE A 52 -0.52 -34.54 5.63
CA ILE A 52 0.02 -34.42 6.99
C ILE A 52 0.75 -33.09 7.16
N LEU A 53 1.64 -32.75 6.23
CA LEU A 53 2.43 -31.52 6.29
C LEU A 53 1.55 -30.27 6.28
N VAL A 54 0.56 -30.19 5.38
CA VAL A 54 -0.39 -29.07 5.32
C VAL A 54 -1.15 -28.98 6.64
N CYS A 55 -1.73 -30.08 7.13
CA CYS A 55 -2.50 -30.11 8.38
C CYS A 55 -1.67 -29.66 9.59
N CYS A 56 -0.41 -30.09 9.69
CA CYS A 56 0.47 -29.65 10.76
C CYS A 56 0.78 -28.16 10.64
N CYS A 57 1.17 -27.69 9.44
CA CYS A 57 1.56 -26.30 9.23
C CYS A 57 0.40 -25.32 9.49
N ILE A 58 -0.82 -25.61 9.01
CA ILE A 58 -1.96 -24.71 9.19
C ILE A 58 -2.37 -24.54 10.64
N LEU A 59 -2.00 -25.46 11.55
CA LEU A 59 -2.36 -25.39 12.97
C LEU A 59 -1.34 -24.60 13.81
N ILE A 60 -0.06 -24.69 13.47
CA ILE A 60 1.05 -24.18 14.30
C ILE A 60 1.44 -22.73 14.00
N PHE A 61 0.88 -22.13 12.95
CA PHE A 61 1.12 -20.73 12.59
C PHE A 61 -0.14 -19.89 12.76
N SER A 62 -0.09 -18.86 13.61
CA SER A 62 -1.22 -17.96 13.85
C SER A 62 -1.50 -17.01 12.68
N ASP A 63 -0.60 -16.97 11.68
CA ASP A 63 -0.69 -16.16 10.46
C ASP A 63 -1.96 -16.41 9.62
N PHE A 64 -2.63 -17.55 9.83
CA PHE A 64 -3.86 -17.90 9.13
C PHE A 64 -5.13 -17.41 9.83
N ASN A 65 -5.02 -16.81 11.01
CA ASN A 65 -6.15 -16.19 11.70
C ASN A 65 -6.58 -14.90 10.99
N ILE A 66 -7.84 -14.48 11.21
CA ILE A 66 -8.45 -13.38 10.45
C ILE A 66 -7.79 -12.04 10.81
N ARG A 67 -7.31 -11.33 9.79
CA ARG A 67 -6.76 -9.96 9.83
C ARG A 67 -7.77 -8.97 9.24
N PHE A 68 -8.71 -8.50 10.06
CA PHE A 68 -9.86 -7.71 9.63
C PHE A 68 -9.49 -6.39 8.93
N ASP A 69 -8.30 -5.90 9.19
CA ASP A 69 -7.69 -4.67 8.69
C ASP A 69 -6.95 -4.85 7.34
N SER A 70 -6.90 -6.07 6.80
CA SER A 70 -6.07 -6.36 5.62
C SER A 70 -6.88 -6.80 4.41
N ILE A 71 -6.62 -6.18 3.24
CA ILE A 71 -7.19 -6.61 1.94
C ILE A 71 -6.84 -8.06 1.60
N TRP A 72 -5.76 -8.56 2.18
CA TRP A 72 -5.33 -9.95 2.05
C TRP A 72 -6.41 -10.95 2.49
N CYS A 73 -7.37 -10.55 3.33
CA CYS A 73 -8.51 -11.40 3.67
C CYS A 73 -9.33 -11.85 2.46
N ILE A 74 -9.20 -11.22 1.29
CA ILE A 74 -9.80 -11.73 0.05
C ILE A 74 -9.30 -13.14 -0.29
N TRP A 75 -8.03 -13.45 -0.05
CA TRP A 75 -7.46 -14.77 -0.27
C TRP A 75 -8.06 -15.80 0.67
N LEU A 76 -8.22 -15.44 1.94
CA LEU A 76 -8.89 -16.27 2.93
C LEU A 76 -10.37 -16.50 2.56
N LEU A 77 -11.07 -15.45 2.13
CA LEU A 77 -12.48 -15.55 1.73
C LEU A 77 -12.66 -16.49 0.53
N ILE A 78 -11.87 -16.32 -0.53
CA ILE A 78 -11.93 -17.19 -1.71
C ILE A 78 -11.55 -18.62 -1.31
N SER A 79 -10.50 -18.79 -0.51
CA SER A 79 -10.09 -20.10 0.04
C SER A 79 -11.23 -20.78 0.81
N PHE A 80 -11.95 -20.04 1.64
CA PHE A 80 -13.04 -20.57 2.46
C PHE A 80 -14.25 -20.97 1.60
N ILE A 81 -14.57 -20.18 0.58
CA ILE A 81 -15.60 -20.52 -0.42
C ILE A 81 -15.25 -21.84 -1.12
N LEU A 82 -13.98 -22.05 -1.48
CA LEU A 82 -13.53 -23.32 -2.08
C LEU A 82 -13.69 -24.51 -1.12
N MET A 83 -13.41 -24.33 0.18
CA MET A 83 -13.66 -25.37 1.19
C MET A 83 -15.15 -25.66 1.39
N ILE A 84 -16.02 -24.65 1.33
CA ILE A 84 -17.48 -24.87 1.36
C ILE A 84 -17.92 -25.68 0.14
N LEU A 85 -17.44 -25.35 -1.06
CA LEU A 85 -17.75 -26.11 -2.26
C LEU A 85 -17.26 -27.56 -2.17
N TYR A 86 -16.12 -27.79 -1.51
CA TYR A 86 -15.60 -29.13 -1.23
C TYR A 86 -16.50 -29.91 -0.26
N GLU A 87 -17.04 -29.28 0.78
CA GLU A 87 -18.03 -29.93 1.65
C GLU A 87 -19.33 -30.26 0.93
N VAL A 88 -19.82 -29.34 0.10
CA VAL A 88 -21.02 -29.58 -0.72
C VAL A 88 -20.80 -30.74 -1.69
N TYR A 89 -19.59 -30.92 -2.22
CA TYR A 89 -19.22 -32.09 -3.03
C TYR A 89 -19.43 -33.38 -2.26
N TRP A 90 -18.90 -33.46 -1.04
CA TRP A 90 -19.01 -34.65 -0.21
C TRP A 90 -20.43 -34.93 0.27
N LEU A 91 -21.19 -33.90 0.63
CA LEU A 91 -22.60 -34.04 0.98
C LEU A 91 -23.41 -34.63 -0.19
N ARG A 92 -23.21 -34.13 -1.42
CA ARG A 92 -23.85 -34.69 -2.62
C ARG A 92 -23.43 -36.14 -2.85
N HIS A 93 -22.14 -36.44 -2.65
CA HIS A 93 -21.60 -37.79 -2.82
C HIS A 93 -22.23 -38.78 -1.83
N PHE A 94 -22.37 -38.42 -0.56
CA PHE A 94 -22.95 -39.30 0.46
C PHE A 94 -24.48 -39.44 0.34
N VAL A 95 -25.18 -38.44 -0.20
CA VAL A 95 -26.64 -38.49 -0.43
C VAL A 95 -26.99 -39.27 -1.70
N SER A 96 -26.15 -39.24 -2.73
CA SER A 96 -26.41 -40.01 -3.94
C SER A 96 -26.27 -41.52 -3.68
N LYS A 97 -27.23 -42.31 -4.15
CA LYS A 97 -27.15 -43.79 -4.05
C LYS A 97 -25.85 -44.23 -4.72
N LYS A 98 -24.97 -44.92 -3.97
CA LYS A 98 -23.63 -45.40 -4.34
C LYS A 98 -23.56 -46.13 -5.70
N VAL A 99 -23.66 -45.41 -6.82
CA VAL A 99 -23.51 -45.94 -8.17
C VAL A 99 -22.28 -45.26 -8.78
N LYS A 100 -21.38 -46.07 -9.35
CA LYS A 100 -20.06 -45.71 -9.90
C LYS A 100 -19.93 -44.42 -10.75
N PRO A 101 -20.95 -43.89 -11.47
CA PRO A 101 -20.78 -42.68 -12.28
C PRO A 101 -20.74 -41.35 -11.51
N ASP A 102 -21.01 -41.33 -10.19
CA ASP A 102 -21.12 -40.06 -9.45
C ASP A 102 -19.79 -39.51 -8.91
N PHE A 103 -18.70 -40.29 -8.93
CA PHE A 103 -17.36 -39.79 -8.57
C PHE A 103 -16.87 -38.68 -9.54
N ASP A 104 -17.38 -38.70 -10.77
CA ASP A 104 -17.02 -37.81 -11.89
C ASP A 104 -18.02 -36.68 -12.14
N LYS A 105 -19.16 -36.63 -11.42
CA LYS A 105 -20.07 -35.49 -11.51
C LYS A 105 -19.47 -34.32 -10.73
N GLY A 106 -18.69 -33.51 -11.44
CA GLY A 106 -18.17 -32.25 -10.92
C GLY A 106 -19.27 -31.36 -10.32
N ILE A 107 -18.88 -30.45 -9.43
CA ILE A 107 -19.74 -29.35 -8.99
C ILE A 107 -19.43 -28.13 -9.86
N CYS A 108 -20.48 -27.46 -10.37
CA CYS A 108 -20.34 -26.22 -11.14
C CYS A 108 -19.29 -26.35 -12.28
N GLU A 109 -19.36 -27.44 -13.07
CA GLU A 109 -18.44 -27.76 -14.17
C GLU A 109 -16.98 -28.13 -13.77
N ILE A 110 -16.65 -28.09 -12.48
CA ILE A 110 -15.33 -28.52 -11.97
C ILE A 110 -15.28 -30.04 -11.91
N SER A 111 -14.81 -30.66 -12.99
CA SER A 111 -14.74 -32.13 -13.10
C SER A 111 -13.94 -32.82 -11.97
N ALA A 112 -12.95 -32.17 -11.37
CA ALA A 112 -12.07 -32.72 -10.32
C ALA A 112 -12.37 -32.17 -8.91
N ALA A 113 -13.61 -31.77 -8.62
CA ALA A 113 -13.96 -31.00 -7.42
C ALA A 113 -13.41 -31.60 -6.10
N GLY A 114 -13.57 -32.91 -5.87
CA GLY A 114 -13.09 -33.57 -4.65
C GLY A 114 -11.55 -33.64 -4.50
N ALA A 115 -10.79 -33.42 -5.58
CA ALA A 115 -9.33 -33.43 -5.55
C ALA A 115 -8.72 -32.02 -5.63
N ALA A 116 -9.30 -31.14 -6.44
CA ALA A 116 -8.73 -29.84 -6.76
C ALA A 116 -9.15 -28.73 -5.78
N LEU A 117 -10.40 -28.73 -5.30
CA LEU A 117 -10.89 -27.68 -4.40
C LEU A 117 -10.07 -27.53 -3.11
N PRO A 118 -9.75 -28.59 -2.36
CA PRO A 118 -8.97 -28.45 -1.13
C PRO A 118 -7.52 -28.01 -1.41
N VAL A 119 -6.91 -28.46 -2.51
CA VAL A 119 -5.56 -28.02 -2.92
C VAL A 119 -5.58 -26.52 -3.22
N CYS A 120 -6.50 -26.07 -4.08
CA CYS A 120 -6.65 -24.64 -4.36
C CYS A 120 -6.94 -23.83 -3.08
N ALA A 121 -7.78 -24.35 -2.18
CA ALA A 121 -8.07 -23.68 -0.92
C ALA A 121 -6.82 -23.53 -0.04
N PHE A 122 -6.04 -24.61 0.16
CA PHE A 122 -4.81 -24.57 0.94
C PHE A 122 -3.73 -23.71 0.29
N PHE A 123 -3.62 -23.71 -1.03
CA PHE A 123 -2.74 -22.80 -1.76
C PHE A 123 -3.07 -21.33 -1.45
N LEU A 124 -4.36 -20.96 -1.58
CA LEU A 124 -4.82 -19.61 -1.26
C LEU A 124 -4.67 -19.26 0.23
N LEU A 125 -4.82 -20.24 1.13
CA LEU A 125 -4.56 -20.08 2.55
C LEU A 125 -3.05 -19.85 2.82
N GLY A 126 -2.18 -20.54 2.09
CA GLY A 126 -0.73 -20.32 2.12
C GLY A 126 -0.34 -18.94 1.62
N ILE A 127 -0.99 -18.45 0.55
CA ILE A 127 -0.86 -17.06 0.07
C ILE A 127 -1.32 -16.09 1.15
N TYR A 128 -2.48 -16.34 1.75
CA TYR A 128 -3.03 -15.52 2.82
C TYR A 128 -2.04 -15.39 3.99
N GLY A 129 -1.62 -16.49 4.60
CA GLY A 129 -0.69 -16.46 5.72
C GLY A 129 0.77 -16.17 5.34
N CYS A 130 1.03 -15.78 4.08
CA CYS A 130 2.37 -15.58 3.52
C CYS A 130 3.33 -16.74 3.85
N ASN A 131 2.81 -17.97 3.83
CA ASN A 131 3.46 -19.11 4.44
C ASN A 131 4.01 -20.10 3.40
N PHE A 132 5.32 -20.03 3.12
CA PHE A 132 5.93 -20.89 2.11
C PHE A 132 5.92 -22.38 2.48
N LEU A 133 5.87 -22.74 3.76
CA LEU A 133 5.82 -24.13 4.20
C LEU A 133 4.46 -24.76 3.86
N VAL A 134 3.36 -24.02 4.05
CA VAL A 134 2.03 -24.45 3.59
C VAL A 134 1.98 -24.54 2.07
N LEU A 135 2.54 -23.57 1.35
CA LEU A 135 2.60 -23.61 -0.12
C LEU A 135 3.38 -24.83 -0.64
N ALA A 136 4.55 -25.12 -0.06
CA ALA A 136 5.35 -26.29 -0.42
C ALA A 136 4.64 -27.60 -0.09
N ALA A 137 4.03 -27.69 1.09
CA ALA A 137 3.25 -28.86 1.51
C ALA A 137 2.03 -29.08 0.62
N ASP A 138 1.35 -28.01 0.21
CA ASP A 138 0.19 -28.07 -0.67
C ASP A 138 0.56 -28.47 -2.10
N ILE A 139 1.73 -28.05 -2.61
CA ILE A 139 2.26 -28.56 -3.89
C ILE A 139 2.44 -30.08 -3.82
N VAL A 140 3.01 -30.61 -2.73
CA VAL A 140 3.16 -32.06 -2.53
C VAL A 140 1.79 -32.75 -2.48
N LEU A 141 0.82 -32.17 -1.75
CA LEU A 141 -0.56 -32.66 -1.69
C LEU A 141 -1.22 -32.68 -3.07
N GLY A 142 -1.09 -31.59 -3.83
CA GLY A 142 -1.65 -31.42 -5.16
C GLY A 142 -1.10 -32.42 -6.17
N ILE A 143 0.23 -32.64 -6.19
CA ILE A 143 0.87 -33.64 -7.03
C ILE A 143 0.29 -35.03 -6.75
N GLY A 144 0.12 -35.40 -5.48
CA GLY A 144 -0.46 -36.69 -5.11
C GLY A 144 -1.94 -36.78 -5.50
N ARG A 145 -2.77 -35.90 -4.96
CA ARG A 145 -4.24 -35.99 -5.01
C ARG A 145 -4.81 -35.80 -6.42
N ILE A 146 -4.29 -34.83 -7.18
CA ILE A 146 -4.77 -34.55 -8.55
C ILE A 146 -4.30 -35.66 -9.50
N SER A 147 -3.07 -36.18 -9.34
CA SER A 147 -2.58 -37.27 -10.18
C SER A 147 -3.38 -38.56 -9.98
N ILE A 148 -3.74 -38.89 -8.73
CA ILE A 148 -4.61 -40.04 -8.43
C ILE A 148 -5.98 -39.88 -9.09
N TYR A 149 -6.57 -38.68 -9.01
CA TYR A 149 -7.84 -38.38 -9.68
C TYR A 149 -7.75 -38.54 -11.21
N LEU A 150 -6.72 -37.95 -11.83
CA LEU A 150 -6.53 -38.02 -13.29
C LEU A 150 -6.28 -39.45 -13.78
N GLN A 151 -5.58 -40.27 -12.99
CA GLN A 151 -5.39 -41.68 -13.29
C GLN A 151 -6.73 -42.43 -13.31
N ARG A 152 -7.55 -42.27 -12.27
CA ARG A 152 -8.89 -42.90 -12.19
C ARG A 152 -9.82 -42.44 -13.32
N ARG A 153 -9.82 -41.15 -13.63
CA ARG A 153 -10.65 -40.62 -14.71
C ARG A 153 -10.27 -41.18 -16.08
N LYS A 154 -8.97 -41.34 -16.36
CA LYS A 154 -8.50 -41.95 -17.61
C LYS A 154 -8.94 -43.42 -17.73
N GLU A 155 -8.99 -44.14 -16.62
CA GLU A 155 -9.45 -45.53 -16.57
C GLU A 155 -10.97 -45.63 -16.79
N ILE A 156 -11.75 -44.65 -16.32
CA ILE A 156 -13.22 -44.65 -16.42
C ILE A 156 -13.74 -44.15 -17.77
N GLN A 157 -13.23 -43.02 -18.29
CA GLN A 157 -13.92 -42.31 -19.38
C GLN A 157 -13.52 -42.75 -20.79
N GLY A 158 -12.32 -43.29 -21.00
CA GLY A 158 -11.75 -43.32 -22.34
C GLY A 158 -11.64 -41.91 -22.96
N LYS A 159 -10.96 -41.74 -24.10
CA LYS A 159 -10.79 -40.40 -24.70
C LYS A 159 -12.10 -39.86 -25.28
N GLN A 160 -12.78 -38.95 -24.57
CA GLN A 160 -13.86 -38.13 -25.14
C GLN A 160 -13.35 -36.74 -25.55
N ASN A 161 -13.73 -36.29 -26.76
CA ASN A 161 -13.35 -34.99 -27.32
C ASN A 161 -14.53 -34.01 -27.22
N ASP A 162 -14.37 -32.95 -26.43
CA ASP A 162 -15.30 -31.80 -26.40
C ASP A 162 -15.43 -31.12 -27.78
N LYS A 163 -16.59 -30.51 -28.06
CA LYS A 163 -16.81 -29.69 -29.27
C LYS A 163 -15.90 -28.45 -29.28
N LEU A 164 -15.40 -28.06 -30.46
CA LEU A 164 -14.41 -27.00 -30.66
C LEU A 164 -14.71 -25.66 -29.95
N PRO A 165 -15.92 -25.07 -30.00
CA PRO A 165 -16.18 -23.77 -29.35
C PRO A 165 -16.12 -23.83 -27.82
N ILE A 166 -16.61 -24.94 -27.24
CA ILE A 166 -16.55 -25.18 -25.78
C ILE A 166 -15.10 -25.36 -25.33
N ARG A 167 -14.26 -26.00 -26.17
CA ARG A 167 -12.82 -26.06 -25.93
C ARG A 167 -12.20 -24.68 -25.92
N ILE A 168 -12.44 -23.87 -26.94
CA ILE A 168 -11.84 -22.53 -27.04
C ILE A 168 -12.20 -21.69 -25.82
N LEU A 169 -13.47 -21.67 -25.39
CA LEU A 169 -13.91 -20.93 -24.20
C LEU A 169 -13.25 -21.42 -22.90
N LYS A 170 -13.11 -22.75 -22.74
CA LYS A 170 -12.39 -23.34 -21.60
C LYS A 170 -10.90 -22.97 -21.61
N TRP A 171 -10.27 -22.96 -22.79
CA TRP A 171 -8.88 -22.56 -22.95
C TRP A 171 -8.67 -21.08 -22.65
N THR A 172 -9.51 -20.19 -23.19
CA THR A 172 -9.38 -18.75 -22.94
C THR A 172 -9.65 -18.39 -21.48
N GLY A 173 -10.71 -18.95 -20.88
CA GLY A 173 -10.99 -18.78 -19.44
C GLY A 173 -9.88 -19.37 -18.56
N GLY A 174 -9.35 -20.53 -18.92
CA GLY A 174 -8.22 -21.16 -18.23
C GLY A 174 -6.94 -20.34 -18.31
N ILE A 175 -6.63 -19.76 -19.49
CA ILE A 175 -5.48 -18.87 -19.69
C ILE A 175 -5.65 -17.60 -18.88
N ALA A 176 -6.82 -16.95 -18.92
CA ALA A 176 -7.09 -15.74 -18.14
C ALA A 176 -6.97 -16.00 -16.62
N GLY A 177 -7.55 -17.10 -16.13
CA GLY A 177 -7.42 -17.53 -14.74
C GLY A 177 -5.97 -17.83 -14.34
N MET A 178 -5.20 -18.48 -15.23
CA MET A 178 -3.78 -18.75 -15.00
C MET A 178 -2.95 -17.45 -14.96
N ILE A 179 -3.21 -16.50 -15.85
CA ILE A 179 -2.56 -15.18 -15.83
C ILE A 179 -2.87 -14.46 -14.52
N PHE A 180 -4.14 -14.46 -14.09
CA PHE A 180 -4.55 -13.85 -12.82
C PHE A 180 -3.83 -14.50 -11.62
N ILE A 181 -3.74 -15.83 -11.58
CA ILE A 181 -3.01 -16.55 -10.53
C ILE A 181 -1.52 -16.20 -10.56
N ILE A 182 -0.89 -16.16 -11.74
CA ILE A 182 0.53 -15.79 -11.87
C ILE A 182 0.78 -14.37 -11.38
N ILE A 183 -0.04 -13.40 -11.81
CA ILE A 183 0.06 -12.01 -11.33
C ILE A 183 -0.11 -11.96 -9.82
N SER A 184 -1.06 -12.70 -9.28
CA SER A 184 -1.33 -12.74 -7.84
C SER A 184 -0.18 -13.33 -7.04
N ILE A 185 0.41 -14.44 -7.50
CA ILE A 185 1.60 -15.06 -6.90
C ILE A 185 2.79 -14.10 -7.01
N PHE A 186 2.97 -13.43 -8.15
CA PHE A 186 4.04 -12.47 -8.35
C PHE A 186 3.91 -11.28 -7.39
N MET A 187 2.72 -10.67 -7.31
CA MET A 187 2.43 -9.57 -6.38
C MET A 187 2.62 -10.01 -4.93
N ALA A 188 2.16 -11.21 -4.58
CA ALA A 188 2.37 -11.77 -3.26
C ALA A 188 3.85 -12.00 -2.95
N GLY A 189 4.62 -12.49 -3.94
CA GLY A 189 6.06 -12.64 -3.86
C GLY A 189 6.77 -11.31 -3.63
N CYS A 190 6.48 -10.29 -4.44
CA CYS A 190 7.03 -8.94 -4.30
C CYS A 190 6.73 -8.34 -2.93
N ARG A 191 5.47 -8.40 -2.48
CA ARG A 191 5.08 -7.88 -1.16
C ARG A 191 5.72 -8.65 -0.02
N ASN A 192 5.88 -9.97 -0.14
CA ASN A 192 6.55 -10.78 0.87
C ASN A 192 8.06 -10.53 0.92
N ILE A 193 8.70 -10.36 -0.23
CA ILE A 193 10.12 -9.97 -0.31
C ILE A 193 10.29 -8.58 0.32
N ASN A 194 9.44 -7.61 -0.03
CA ASN A 194 9.48 -6.30 0.58
C ASN A 194 9.22 -6.38 2.09
N TYR A 195 8.18 -7.09 2.52
CA TYR A 195 7.94 -7.30 3.96
C TYR A 195 9.17 -7.89 4.65
N ILE A 196 9.82 -8.92 4.11
CA ILE A 196 11.02 -9.50 4.73
C ILE A 196 12.21 -8.53 4.71
N ASN A 197 12.41 -7.77 3.63
CA ASN A 197 13.51 -6.82 3.50
C ASN A 197 13.36 -5.61 4.42
N HIS A 198 12.13 -5.15 4.63
CA HIS A 198 11.82 -3.93 5.38
C HIS A 198 11.45 -4.23 6.83
N TYR A 199 11.03 -5.48 7.13
CA TYR A 199 10.88 -5.98 8.49
C TYR A 199 12.26 -6.18 9.10
N ARG A 200 12.68 -5.20 9.89
CA ARG A 200 13.90 -5.30 10.69
C ARG A 200 13.49 -5.79 12.08
N MET A 201 14.16 -6.83 12.57
CA MET A 201 14.05 -7.19 13.99
C MET A 201 14.80 -6.10 14.77
N ILE A 202 14.06 -5.27 15.51
CA ILE A 202 14.64 -4.11 16.17
C ILE A 202 14.58 -4.33 17.68
N GLU A 203 15.70 -4.74 18.26
CA GLU A 203 15.81 -5.00 19.70
C GLU A 203 15.72 -3.68 20.49
N ASP A 204 16.48 -2.67 20.07
CA ASP A 204 16.57 -1.36 20.73
C ASP A 204 15.83 -0.22 20.00
N GLY A 205 15.29 -0.47 18.80
CA GLY A 205 14.57 0.54 18.00
C GLY A 205 13.05 0.34 17.96
N VAL A 206 12.41 0.84 16.91
CA VAL A 206 10.94 0.92 16.78
C VAL A 206 10.51 0.74 15.31
N ASP A 207 9.50 -0.08 15.06
CA ASP A 207 8.83 -0.24 13.74
C ASP A 207 7.38 -0.64 13.99
N GLU A 208 6.51 0.37 14.09
CA GLU A 208 5.09 0.18 14.42
C GLU A 208 4.21 1.24 13.78
N GLY A 209 3.00 0.82 13.37
CA GLY A 209 1.89 1.71 13.05
C GLY A 209 0.92 1.75 14.23
N ILE A 210 0.75 2.93 14.84
CA ILE A 210 -0.10 3.15 16.01
C ILE A 210 -1.10 4.28 15.76
N TYR A 211 -2.09 4.39 16.66
CA TYR A 211 -2.94 5.56 16.75
C TYR A 211 -2.54 6.36 17.99
N VAL A 212 -2.43 7.68 17.82
CA VAL A 212 -2.10 8.63 18.89
C VAL A 212 -3.26 9.61 19.00
N THR A 213 -3.73 9.88 20.21
CA THR A 213 -4.74 10.91 20.44
C THR A 213 -4.11 12.29 20.21
N LEU A 214 -4.48 12.96 19.12
CA LEU A 214 -4.01 14.30 18.75
C LEU A 214 -5.22 15.20 18.48
N GLY A 215 -5.30 16.33 19.18
CA GLY A 215 -6.41 17.28 19.10
C GLY A 215 -7.76 16.61 19.31
N GLY A 216 -7.83 15.62 20.21
CA GLY A 216 -9.03 14.87 20.53
C GLY A 216 -9.48 13.82 19.50
N GLN A 217 -8.68 13.48 18.49
CA GLN A 217 -8.93 12.37 17.57
C GLN A 217 -7.77 11.36 17.58
N GLU A 218 -8.07 10.09 17.33
CA GLU A 218 -7.06 9.03 17.20
C GLU A 218 -6.45 9.09 15.80
N GLN A 219 -5.21 9.55 15.66
CA GLN A 219 -4.56 9.75 14.36
C GLN A 219 -3.46 8.73 14.11
N TYR A 220 -3.40 8.22 12.89
CA TYR A 220 -2.47 7.14 12.54
C TYR A 220 -1.05 7.68 12.34
N VAL A 221 -0.08 7.02 12.99
CA VAL A 221 1.34 7.35 12.93
C VAL A 221 2.14 6.07 12.69
N LEU A 222 3.02 6.09 11.69
CA LEU A 222 4.03 5.06 11.43
C LEU A 222 5.39 5.54 11.94
N ILE A 223 5.96 4.81 12.90
CA ILE A 223 7.24 5.15 13.52
C ILE A 223 8.26 4.07 13.20
N ARG A 224 9.40 4.46 12.63
CA ARG A 224 10.47 3.54 12.20
C ARG A 224 11.85 4.07 12.55
N GLY A 225 12.70 3.27 13.19
CA GLY A 225 14.07 3.65 13.53
C GLY A 225 14.83 2.45 14.12
N MET A 226 16.10 2.32 13.79
CA MET A 226 16.94 1.20 14.26
C MET A 226 17.38 1.35 15.72
N ASP A 227 17.36 2.56 16.24
CA ASP A 227 17.72 2.90 17.61
C ASP A 227 16.81 4.04 18.10
N LYS A 228 16.19 3.88 19.28
CA LYS A 228 15.36 4.91 19.92
C LYS A 228 16.18 6.14 20.33
N ASP A 229 17.49 6.00 20.45
CA ASP A 229 18.38 7.10 20.75
C ASP A 229 18.71 8.00 19.55
N ASN A 230 18.37 7.56 18.32
CA ASN A 230 18.54 8.37 17.12
C ASN A 230 17.74 9.70 17.17
N PRO A 231 18.22 10.77 16.53
CA PRO A 231 17.43 11.98 16.31
C PRO A 231 16.12 11.66 15.58
N VAL A 232 15.05 12.40 15.88
CA VAL A 232 13.72 12.14 15.32
C VAL A 232 13.41 13.11 14.19
N ILE A 233 13.01 12.57 13.04
CA ILE A 233 12.44 13.32 11.91
C ILE A 233 10.92 13.07 11.90
N ILE A 234 10.13 14.14 12.04
CA ILE A 234 8.69 14.09 11.78
C ILE A 234 8.48 14.49 10.32
N TYR A 235 7.93 13.56 9.54
CA TYR A 235 7.63 13.72 8.13
C TYR A 235 6.16 14.12 7.92
N LEU A 236 5.96 15.24 7.22
CA LEU A 236 4.65 15.82 6.92
C LEU A 236 4.36 15.67 5.42
N HIS A 237 3.39 14.81 5.08
CA HIS A 237 3.03 14.52 3.69
C HIS A 237 2.39 15.70 2.94
N GLY A 238 2.36 15.59 1.61
CA GLY A 238 1.80 16.57 0.67
C GLY A 238 0.29 16.48 0.42
N GLY A 239 -0.18 17.40 -0.46
CA GLY A 239 -1.57 17.84 -0.67
C GLY A 239 -2.23 18.28 0.64
N PRO A 240 -3.18 19.23 0.73
CA PRO A 240 -4.07 19.04 1.87
C PRO A 240 -4.73 17.67 1.63
N SER A 241 -4.55 16.76 2.60
CA SER A 241 -5.17 15.43 2.65
C SER A 241 -4.68 14.31 1.71
N ALA A 242 -3.42 14.30 1.25
CA ALA A 242 -2.85 13.19 0.46
C ALA A 242 -1.80 12.35 1.22
N PRO A 243 -2.20 11.48 2.17
CA PRO A 243 -1.29 10.70 2.99
C PRO A 243 -0.54 9.65 2.17
N ASP A 244 0.74 9.50 2.49
CA ASP A 244 1.70 8.65 1.79
C ASP A 244 2.43 7.69 2.75
N THR A 245 1.97 7.53 4.00
CA THR A 245 2.60 6.67 5.02
C THR A 245 2.85 5.25 4.50
N CYS A 246 1.95 4.71 3.67
CA CYS A 246 2.10 3.40 3.05
C CYS A 246 3.28 3.28 2.07
N VAL A 247 3.86 4.39 1.60
CA VAL A 247 5.03 4.42 0.69
C VAL A 247 6.26 5.09 1.28
N THR A 248 6.17 5.71 2.46
CA THR A 248 7.32 6.35 3.14
C THR A 248 8.52 5.42 3.35
N TYR A 249 8.31 4.10 3.38
CA TYR A 249 9.39 3.12 3.40
C TYR A 249 10.37 3.28 2.24
N GLY A 250 9.91 3.79 1.09
CA GLY A 250 10.72 3.97 -0.11
C GLY A 250 11.98 4.79 0.13
N PHE A 251 11.88 5.88 0.91
CA PHE A 251 13.04 6.72 1.28
C PHE A 251 13.51 6.49 2.72
N SER A 252 12.59 6.23 3.65
CA SER A 252 12.94 6.10 5.08
C SER A 252 13.84 4.91 5.36
N ASP A 253 13.79 3.83 4.56
CA ASP A 253 14.69 2.67 4.71
C ASP A 253 16.17 3.02 4.63
N TYR A 254 16.51 4.09 3.91
CA TYR A 254 17.87 4.61 3.81
C TYR A 254 18.23 5.56 4.96
N LEU A 255 17.27 5.98 5.79
CA LEU A 255 17.45 6.91 6.91
C LEU A 255 17.38 6.25 8.29
N ILE A 256 16.64 5.13 8.43
CA ILE A 256 16.32 4.54 9.74
C ILE A 256 17.53 4.06 10.56
N ASP A 257 18.70 3.87 9.93
CA ASP A 257 19.94 3.54 10.65
C ASP A 257 20.44 4.72 11.49
N GLU A 258 20.19 5.97 11.07
CA GLU A 258 20.69 7.19 11.70
C GLU A 258 19.58 8.05 12.33
N TYR A 259 18.32 7.83 11.94
CA TYR A 259 17.17 8.63 12.38
C TYR A 259 16.01 7.75 12.80
N THR A 260 15.17 8.23 13.70
CA THR A 260 13.81 7.73 13.88
C THR A 260 12.87 8.56 13.02
N ILE A 261 12.16 7.94 12.08
CA ILE A 261 11.21 8.59 11.19
C ILE A 261 9.80 8.39 11.74
N VAL A 262 9.08 9.49 11.92
CA VAL A 262 7.68 9.53 12.34
C VAL A 262 6.86 10.07 11.16
N ALA A 263 6.12 9.20 10.48
CA ALA A 263 5.24 9.58 9.38
C ALA A 263 3.78 9.55 9.85
N TRP A 264 3.04 10.63 9.62
CA TRP A 264 1.72 10.86 10.19
C TRP A 264 0.66 11.02 9.10
N ASP A 265 -0.41 10.23 9.15
CA ASP A 265 -1.62 10.48 8.36
C ASP A 265 -2.38 11.64 9.02
N GLN A 266 -2.28 12.83 8.44
CA GLN A 266 -2.82 14.05 9.03
C GLN A 266 -4.35 13.99 9.20
N ARG A 267 -4.90 14.83 10.09
CA ARG A 267 -6.34 14.92 10.32
C ARG A 267 -7.11 15.05 9.01
N GLY A 268 -8.18 14.26 8.91
CA GLY A 268 -9.11 14.33 7.80
C GLY A 268 -8.66 13.68 6.51
N CYS A 269 -7.67 12.79 6.60
CA CYS A 269 -7.27 11.97 5.47
C CYS A 269 -6.90 10.54 5.87
N GLY A 270 -6.82 9.66 4.87
CA GLY A 270 -6.29 8.31 5.00
C GLY A 270 -6.95 7.50 6.12
N ARG A 271 -6.09 6.83 6.89
CA ARG A 271 -6.51 6.00 8.02
C ARG A 271 -7.10 6.83 9.15
N THR A 272 -6.54 8.01 9.40
CA THR A 272 -7.04 8.94 10.42
C THR A 272 -8.50 9.32 10.17
N TYR A 273 -8.88 9.63 8.93
CA TYR A 273 -10.27 9.90 8.58
C TYR A 273 -11.18 8.70 8.85
N PHE A 274 -10.83 7.51 8.33
CA PHE A 274 -11.70 6.34 8.47
C PHE A 274 -11.80 5.82 9.90
N HIS A 275 -10.75 5.99 10.70
CA HIS A 275 -10.76 5.65 12.12
C HIS A 275 -11.70 6.54 12.94
N ASN A 276 -11.84 7.82 12.55
CA ASN A 276 -12.67 8.80 13.27
C ASN A 276 -14.02 9.06 12.61
N ILE A 277 -14.38 8.35 11.54
CA ILE A 277 -15.57 8.66 10.71
C ILE A 277 -16.89 8.60 11.49
N GLU A 278 -16.99 7.80 12.55
CA GLU A 278 -18.19 7.76 13.39
C GLU A 278 -18.35 9.02 14.25
N ASN A 279 -17.23 9.64 14.64
CA ASN A 279 -17.20 10.84 15.48
C ASN A 279 -17.23 12.13 14.65
N ASP A 280 -16.60 12.13 13.47
CA ASP A 280 -16.56 13.26 12.55
C ASP A 280 -16.81 12.84 11.08
N PRO A 281 -18.04 12.43 10.72
CA PRO A 281 -18.36 11.86 9.41
C PRO A 281 -18.23 12.85 8.26
N SER A 282 -18.32 14.15 8.54
CA SER A 282 -18.19 15.22 7.56
C SER A 282 -16.83 15.91 7.59
N ASN A 283 -15.91 15.43 8.43
CA ASN A 283 -14.59 16.01 8.59
C ASN A 283 -14.63 17.50 9.01
N ALA A 284 -15.64 17.87 9.80
CA ALA A 284 -15.94 19.25 10.15
C ALA A 284 -14.89 19.87 11.07
N ALA A 285 -14.14 19.04 11.81
CA ALA A 285 -13.05 19.49 12.68
C ALA A 285 -11.75 19.80 11.93
N VAL A 286 -11.72 19.63 10.61
CA VAL A 286 -10.53 19.93 9.80
C VAL A 286 -10.37 21.42 9.55
N SER A 287 -9.26 21.97 10.02
CA SER A 287 -8.74 23.30 9.69
C SER A 287 -7.21 23.32 9.79
N PHE A 288 -6.56 24.36 9.26
CA PHE A 288 -5.11 24.47 9.36
C PHE A 288 -4.65 24.70 10.81
N GLU A 289 -5.39 25.48 11.57
CA GLU A 289 -5.13 25.74 12.99
C GLU A 289 -5.24 24.46 13.82
N GLN A 290 -6.20 23.60 13.49
CA GLN A 290 -6.31 22.29 14.13
C GLN A 290 -5.12 21.39 13.73
N ALA A 291 -4.67 21.41 12.48
CA ALA A 291 -3.50 20.66 12.05
C ALA A 291 -2.21 21.12 12.76
N GLN A 292 -2.05 22.44 13.02
CA GLN A 292 -0.94 22.97 13.84
C GLN A 292 -1.02 22.46 15.29
N THR A 293 -2.23 22.42 15.88
CA THR A 293 -2.45 21.87 17.22
C THR A 293 -2.11 20.38 17.28
N ASP A 294 -2.58 19.62 16.29
CA ASP A 294 -2.30 18.19 16.19
C ASP A 294 -0.79 17.91 16.02
N LEU A 295 -0.09 18.75 15.24
CA LEU A 295 1.36 18.66 15.08
C LEU A 295 2.11 18.98 16.37
N ASP A 296 1.70 20.00 17.13
CA ASP A 296 2.32 20.32 18.41
C ASP A 296 2.18 19.17 19.43
N GLU A 297 0.98 18.58 19.51
CA GLU A 297 0.75 17.40 20.35
C GLU A 297 1.55 16.17 19.88
N LEU A 298 1.71 15.98 18.56
CA LEU A 298 2.54 14.90 18.01
C LEU A 298 4.02 15.11 18.36
N VAL A 299 4.51 16.34 18.25
CA VAL A 299 5.88 16.71 18.62
C VAL A 299 6.09 16.44 20.11
N ASP A 300 5.18 16.88 20.98
CA ASP A 300 5.28 16.62 22.42
C ASP A 300 5.28 15.11 22.74
N TYR A 301 4.38 14.35 22.11
CA TYR A 301 4.34 12.89 22.24
C TYR A 301 5.68 12.25 21.85
N VAL A 302 6.26 12.68 20.72
CA VAL A 302 7.53 12.16 20.21
C VAL A 302 8.70 12.54 21.12
N LEU A 303 8.77 13.80 21.56
CA LEU A 303 9.81 14.29 22.46
C LEU A 303 9.80 13.53 23.79
N GLU A 304 8.62 13.33 24.39
CA GLU A 304 8.46 12.54 25.61
C GLU A 304 8.84 11.08 25.38
N ARG A 305 8.31 10.47 24.32
CA ARG A 305 8.50 9.04 24.05
C ARG A 305 9.97 8.66 23.81
N PHE A 306 10.72 9.51 23.12
CA PHE A 306 12.12 9.25 22.76
C PHE A 306 13.13 10.02 23.62
N GLY A 307 12.66 10.76 24.63
CA GLY A 307 13.51 11.54 25.53
C GLY A 307 14.36 12.57 24.78
N LYS A 308 13.80 13.22 23.75
CA LYS A 308 14.47 14.24 22.95
C LYS A 308 14.06 15.65 23.40
N ALA A 309 14.93 16.61 23.16
CA ALA A 309 14.65 18.02 23.41
C ALA A 309 14.01 18.70 22.19
N GLN A 310 14.39 18.26 20.99
CA GLN A 310 13.95 18.83 19.72
C GLN A 310 13.76 17.72 18.68
N VAL A 311 12.92 17.99 17.68
CA VAL A 311 12.74 17.16 16.48
C VAL A 311 13.26 17.88 15.24
N ILE A 312 13.38 17.15 14.14
CA ILE A 312 13.59 17.70 12.79
C ILE A 312 12.24 17.65 12.08
N ILE A 313 11.82 18.75 11.47
CA ILE A 313 10.59 18.79 10.68
C ILE A 313 10.94 18.66 9.20
N LEU A 314 10.46 17.61 8.55
CA LEU A 314 10.59 17.41 7.10
C LEU A 314 9.20 17.47 6.47
N GLY A 315 8.89 18.58 5.79
CA GLY A 315 7.63 18.73 5.06
C GLY A 315 7.80 18.41 3.58
N HIS A 316 6.77 17.82 2.95
CA HIS A 316 6.67 17.69 1.50
C HIS A 316 5.46 18.46 0.97
N SER A 317 5.64 19.31 -0.05
CA SER A 317 4.53 20.02 -0.71
C SER A 317 3.66 20.78 0.32
N TYR A 318 2.35 20.54 0.40
CA TYR A 318 1.49 21.08 1.47
C TYR A 318 2.07 20.91 2.89
N GLY A 319 2.72 19.79 3.20
CA GLY A 319 3.38 19.58 4.49
C GLY A 319 4.47 20.61 4.80
N THR A 320 5.02 21.29 3.79
CA THR A 320 5.95 22.42 3.99
C THR A 320 5.25 23.68 4.51
N ILE A 321 3.97 23.89 4.19
CA ILE A 321 3.16 24.96 4.76
C ILE A 321 3.01 24.72 6.27
N LEU A 322 2.57 23.51 6.63
CA LEU A 322 2.40 23.12 8.02
C LEU A 322 3.74 23.18 8.78
N GLY A 323 4.80 22.61 8.21
CA GLY A 323 6.11 22.51 8.84
C GLY A 323 6.84 23.85 8.99
N SER A 324 6.75 24.76 8.01
CA SER A 324 7.41 26.07 8.09
C SER A 324 6.75 26.96 9.15
N GLU A 325 5.42 27.02 9.18
CA GLU A 325 4.71 27.77 10.22
C GLU A 325 4.95 27.18 11.62
N TYR A 326 5.02 25.85 11.74
CA TYR A 326 5.34 25.21 13.01
C TYR A 326 6.77 25.53 13.48
N ALA A 327 7.76 25.44 12.59
CA ALA A 327 9.15 25.75 12.91
C ALA A 327 9.35 27.22 13.34
N LEU A 328 8.62 28.16 12.72
CA LEU A 328 8.61 29.57 13.12
C LEU A 328 7.96 29.77 14.50
N ALA A 329 6.88 29.04 14.81
CA ALA A 329 6.14 29.20 16.06
C ALA A 329 6.79 28.49 17.26
N HIS A 330 7.56 27.42 17.02
CA HIS A 330 8.13 26.57 18.06
C HIS A 330 9.65 26.35 17.91
N PRO A 331 10.47 27.43 17.90
CA PRO A 331 11.91 27.31 17.71
C PRO A 331 12.61 26.51 18.83
N ASP A 332 12.01 26.43 20.01
CA ASP A 332 12.51 25.65 21.14
C ASP A 332 12.34 24.13 20.93
N LYS A 333 11.41 23.69 20.08
CA LYS A 333 11.12 22.28 19.81
C LYS A 333 11.71 21.76 18.49
N VAL A 334 12.23 22.63 17.62
CA VAL A 334 12.72 22.27 16.28
C VAL A 334 14.22 22.52 16.14
N SER A 335 14.95 21.45 15.85
CA SER A 335 16.42 21.47 15.67
C SER A 335 16.85 21.80 14.24
N ALA A 336 16.02 21.47 13.24
CA ALA A 336 16.20 21.82 11.84
C ALA A 336 14.86 21.70 11.10
N TYR A 337 14.68 22.53 10.07
CA TYR A 337 13.55 22.46 9.14
C TYR A 337 14.02 22.08 7.74
N ILE A 338 13.35 21.12 7.12
CA ILE A 338 13.58 20.70 5.74
C ILE A 338 12.29 20.84 4.93
N GLY A 339 12.29 21.77 3.97
CA GLY A 339 11.23 21.97 2.99
C GLY A 339 11.49 21.19 1.70
N SER A 340 10.77 20.08 1.51
CA SER A 340 10.86 19.27 0.30
C SER A 340 9.76 19.66 -0.69
N ALA A 341 10.11 20.09 -1.90
CA ALA A 341 9.17 20.74 -2.82
C ALA A 341 8.38 21.86 -2.11
N GLN A 342 9.12 22.83 -1.56
CA GLN A 342 8.60 23.93 -0.74
C GLN A 342 7.49 24.68 -1.44
N VAL A 343 6.34 24.84 -0.77
CA VAL A 343 5.29 25.78 -1.18
C VAL A 343 5.65 27.16 -0.64
N VAL A 344 5.75 28.16 -1.54
CA VAL A 344 6.05 29.56 -1.20
C VAL A 344 4.77 30.37 -1.33
N SER A 345 4.16 30.37 -2.51
CA SER A 345 2.84 30.96 -2.75
C SER A 345 2.26 30.33 -4.01
N LEU A 346 1.06 29.74 -3.91
CA LEU A 346 0.48 29.01 -5.05
C LEU A 346 0.23 29.90 -6.27
N GLU A 347 -0.30 31.10 -6.05
CA GLU A 347 -0.52 32.06 -7.14
C GLU A 347 0.79 32.38 -7.87
N LYS A 348 1.85 32.70 -7.12
CA LYS A 348 3.16 32.99 -7.72
C LYS A 348 3.69 31.77 -8.48
N MET A 349 3.61 30.57 -7.90
CA MET A 349 4.10 29.33 -8.51
C MET A 349 3.43 29.01 -9.85
N ASP A 350 2.10 29.14 -9.93
CA ASP A 350 1.37 28.91 -11.18
C ASP A 350 1.70 29.99 -12.25
N ILE A 351 2.03 31.22 -11.82
CA ILE A 351 2.55 32.26 -12.73
C ILE A 351 3.92 31.86 -13.31
N TYR A 352 4.87 31.40 -12.48
CA TYR A 352 6.18 30.93 -12.96
C TYR A 352 6.04 29.80 -13.98
N ALA A 353 5.21 28.80 -13.69
CA ALA A 353 4.97 27.69 -14.59
C ALA A 353 4.30 28.17 -15.90
N TYR A 354 3.32 29.06 -15.82
CA TYR A 354 2.67 29.62 -17.00
C TYR A 354 3.63 30.41 -17.90
N GLU A 355 4.42 31.32 -17.33
CA GLU A 355 5.32 32.19 -18.10
C GLU A 355 6.41 31.38 -18.82
N ASP A 356 7.01 30.39 -18.14
CA ASP A 356 7.98 29.49 -18.76
C ASP A 356 7.34 28.60 -19.85
N ALA A 357 6.15 28.04 -19.60
CA ALA A 357 5.43 27.25 -20.59
C ALA A 357 5.05 28.08 -21.83
N LEU A 358 4.63 29.33 -21.63
CA LEU A 358 4.30 30.25 -22.71
C LEU A 358 5.52 30.53 -23.57
N GLN A 359 6.67 30.86 -22.96
CA GLN A 359 7.90 31.10 -23.70
C GLN A 359 8.33 29.87 -24.51
N LYS A 360 8.29 28.67 -23.93
CA LYS A 360 8.61 27.42 -24.63
C LYS A 360 7.64 27.12 -25.78
N ALA A 361 6.35 27.42 -25.60
CA ALA A 361 5.35 27.26 -26.63
C ALA A 361 5.60 28.22 -27.81
N GLU A 362 5.90 29.49 -27.51
CA GLU A 362 6.27 30.50 -28.52
C GLU A 362 7.53 30.11 -29.29
N ASP A 363 8.57 29.66 -28.59
CA ASP A 363 9.83 29.21 -29.19
C ASP A 363 9.64 27.97 -30.08
N ALA A 364 8.70 27.09 -29.72
CA ALA A 364 8.33 25.92 -30.51
C ALA A 364 7.39 26.24 -31.69
N GLY A 365 6.81 27.45 -31.72
CA GLY A 365 5.78 27.84 -32.69
C GLY A 365 4.43 27.17 -32.47
N ASP A 366 4.13 26.74 -31.25
CA ASP A 366 2.85 26.16 -30.85
C ASP A 366 1.76 27.24 -30.70
N ASP A 367 0.48 26.86 -30.82
CA ASP A 367 -0.64 27.75 -30.51
C ASP A 367 -0.76 27.97 -29.00
N THR A 368 -0.65 29.23 -28.57
CA THR A 368 -0.65 29.65 -27.17
C THR A 368 -2.03 30.07 -26.65
N SER A 369 -3.07 30.01 -27.49
CA SER A 369 -4.41 30.48 -27.14
C SER A 369 -4.97 29.76 -25.91
N GLU A 370 -4.86 28.43 -25.85
CA GLU A 370 -5.38 27.65 -24.70
C GLU A 370 -4.62 27.93 -23.40
N LEU A 371 -3.30 28.12 -23.46
CA LEU A 371 -2.49 28.51 -22.30
C LEU A 371 -2.93 29.87 -21.76
N THR A 372 -3.05 30.85 -22.66
CA THR A 372 -3.43 32.22 -22.31
C THR A 372 -4.84 32.27 -21.73
N ASP A 373 -5.80 31.60 -22.38
CA ASP A 373 -7.18 31.51 -21.91
C ASP A 373 -7.28 30.80 -20.56
N GLY A 374 -6.51 29.72 -20.36
CA GLY A 374 -6.44 29.00 -19.09
C GLY A 374 -5.92 29.88 -17.95
N PHE A 375 -4.87 30.66 -18.20
CA PHE A 375 -4.32 31.57 -17.22
C PHE A 375 -5.27 32.73 -16.87
N GLN A 376 -5.97 33.29 -17.86
CA GLN A 376 -6.99 34.31 -17.62
C GLN A 376 -8.19 33.77 -16.85
N ALA A 377 -8.60 32.53 -17.12
CA ALA A 377 -9.67 31.86 -16.38
C ALA A 377 -9.28 31.71 -14.90
N LEU A 378 -8.08 31.21 -14.61
CA LEU A 378 -7.56 31.09 -13.24
C LEU A 378 -7.53 32.46 -12.53
N LYS A 379 -7.02 33.51 -13.19
CA LYS A 379 -7.03 34.87 -12.62
C LYS A 379 -8.41 35.43 -12.33
N THR A 380 -9.43 34.99 -13.07
CA THR A 380 -10.80 35.47 -12.92
C THR A 380 -11.57 34.71 -11.85
N SER A 381 -11.46 33.38 -11.83
CA SER A 381 -12.22 32.51 -10.92
C SER A 381 -11.51 32.27 -9.59
N GLY A 382 -10.18 32.12 -9.61
CA GLY A 382 -9.39 31.60 -8.50
C GLY A 382 -9.73 30.15 -8.12
N ASP A 383 -10.46 29.42 -8.96
CA ASP A 383 -10.99 28.09 -8.63
C ASP A 383 -9.98 26.95 -8.87
N ILE A 384 -10.08 25.90 -8.07
CA ILE A 384 -9.25 24.70 -8.17
C ILE A 384 -9.35 24.05 -9.55
N THR A 385 -10.53 24.07 -10.18
CA THR A 385 -10.75 23.47 -11.50
C THR A 385 -9.92 24.15 -12.58
N ASP A 386 -9.88 25.49 -12.57
CA ASP A 386 -9.12 26.27 -13.54
C ASP A 386 -7.62 26.17 -13.28
N MET A 387 -7.20 26.10 -12.01
CA MET A 387 -5.81 25.84 -11.64
C MET A 387 -5.32 24.47 -12.16
N MET A 388 -6.09 23.40 -11.95
CA MET A 388 -5.75 22.08 -12.47
C MET A 388 -5.73 22.04 -13.99
N LYS A 389 -6.66 22.75 -14.65
CA LYS A 389 -6.67 22.88 -16.10
C LYS A 389 -5.41 23.58 -16.61
N LEU A 390 -5.02 24.69 -16.00
CA LEU A 390 -3.79 25.40 -16.35
C LEU A 390 -2.56 24.50 -16.18
N ARG A 391 -2.46 23.78 -15.05
CA ARG A 391 -1.37 22.83 -14.80
C ARG A 391 -1.31 21.70 -15.84
N SER A 392 -2.47 21.21 -16.28
CA SER A 392 -2.51 20.22 -17.36
C SER A 392 -1.99 20.77 -18.69
N LEU A 393 -2.21 22.06 -18.97
CA LEU A 393 -1.71 22.71 -20.19
C LEU A 393 -0.20 22.98 -20.11
N THR A 394 0.28 23.46 -18.96
CA THR A 394 1.71 23.76 -18.75
C THR A 394 2.57 22.50 -18.73
N ALA A 395 2.06 21.40 -18.18
CA ALA A 395 2.77 20.11 -18.08
C ALA A 395 3.35 19.61 -19.41
N LYS A 396 2.75 19.95 -20.56
CA LYS A 396 3.27 19.64 -21.90
C LYS A 396 4.70 20.19 -22.12
N TYR A 397 5.02 21.33 -21.51
CA TYR A 397 6.29 22.06 -21.67
C TYR A 397 7.28 21.81 -20.51
N HIS A 398 6.88 20.95 -19.57
CA HIS A 398 7.61 20.63 -18.35
C HIS A 398 7.79 19.12 -18.17
N PRO A 399 8.43 18.43 -19.13
CA PRO A 399 8.62 16.98 -19.02
C PRO A 399 9.56 16.64 -17.86
N VAL A 400 9.17 15.63 -17.07
CA VAL A 400 10.00 15.07 -16.01
C VAL A 400 10.85 13.93 -16.58
N SER A 401 12.14 13.90 -16.23
CA SER A 401 13.09 12.92 -16.78
C SER A 401 13.10 11.60 -16.00
N VAL A 402 12.90 11.65 -14.69
CA VAL A 402 12.85 10.49 -13.79
C VAL A 402 11.41 10.21 -13.38
N SER A 403 10.92 9.00 -13.67
CA SER A 403 9.54 8.62 -13.38
C SER A 403 9.26 8.48 -11.88
N ASP A 404 8.09 8.94 -11.46
CA ASP A 404 7.53 8.69 -10.14
C ASP A 404 7.22 7.17 -9.94
N GLN A 405 7.67 6.60 -8.83
CA GLN A 405 7.51 5.18 -8.49
C GLN A 405 6.39 4.90 -7.46
N THR A 406 5.66 5.92 -7.01
CA THR A 406 4.68 5.85 -5.90
C THR A 406 3.66 4.74 -6.08
N ILE A 407 3.09 4.57 -7.29
CA ILE A 407 2.09 3.52 -7.55
C ILE A 407 2.70 2.13 -7.36
N TRP A 408 3.91 1.91 -7.86
CA TRP A 408 4.61 0.63 -7.71
C TRP A 408 4.99 0.37 -6.25
N MET A 409 5.49 1.39 -5.55
CA MET A 409 5.79 1.33 -4.12
C MET A 409 4.55 1.01 -3.29
N ALA A 410 3.41 1.62 -3.57
CA ALA A 410 2.16 1.35 -2.88
C ALA A 410 1.71 -0.10 -3.10
N LEU A 411 1.73 -0.57 -4.35
CA LEU A 411 1.38 -1.94 -4.71
C LEU A 411 2.28 -2.99 -4.05
N ALA A 412 3.58 -2.70 -3.92
CA ALA A 412 4.57 -3.57 -3.30
C ALA A 412 4.74 -3.32 -1.78
N SER A 413 3.95 -2.41 -1.21
CA SER A 413 4.15 -1.94 0.16
C SER A 413 3.84 -3.02 1.21
N PRO A 414 4.72 -3.17 2.22
CA PRO A 414 4.40 -3.98 3.40
C PRO A 414 3.42 -3.27 4.34
N TYR A 415 3.29 -1.94 4.23
CA TYR A 415 2.45 -1.11 5.10
C TYR A 415 1.06 -0.86 4.54
N LEU A 416 0.79 -1.10 3.23
CA LEU A 416 -0.51 -0.82 2.60
C LEU A 416 -1.70 -1.55 3.27
N ASN A 417 -2.70 -0.76 3.66
CA ASN A 417 -3.96 -1.14 4.28
C ASN A 417 -5.17 -0.86 3.36
N LEU A 418 -6.34 -1.41 3.69
CA LEU A 418 -7.62 -1.15 3.01
C LEU A 418 -8.02 0.33 3.04
N ASP A 419 -7.79 1.01 4.16
CA ASP A 419 -8.18 2.42 4.30
C ASP A 419 -7.34 3.34 3.41
N ASP A 420 -6.08 2.99 3.14
CA ASP A 420 -5.25 3.70 2.16
C ASP A 420 -5.86 3.59 0.75
N ILE A 421 -6.32 2.38 0.37
CA ILE A 421 -6.94 2.14 -0.94
C ILE A 421 -8.28 2.90 -1.03
N ARG A 422 -9.09 2.86 0.03
CA ARG A 422 -10.37 3.58 0.09
C ARG A 422 -10.15 5.08 -0.05
N TRP A 423 -9.13 5.63 0.61
CA TRP A 423 -8.79 7.04 0.53
C TRP A 423 -8.27 7.41 -0.87
N PHE A 424 -7.37 6.59 -1.43
CA PHE A 424 -6.87 6.78 -2.80
C PHE A 424 -8.00 6.77 -3.84
N LEU A 425 -8.97 5.85 -3.72
CA LEU A 425 -10.16 5.86 -4.58
C LEU A 425 -11.04 7.10 -4.38
N LYS A 426 -11.05 7.67 -3.17
CA LYS A 426 -11.75 8.94 -2.89
C LYS A 426 -11.06 10.11 -3.59
N GLN A 427 -9.72 10.14 -3.59
CA GLN A 427 -8.93 11.15 -4.32
C GLN A 427 -9.13 11.07 -5.83
N LEU A 428 -9.23 9.86 -6.39
CA LEU A 428 -9.50 9.63 -7.82
C LEU A 428 -10.99 9.79 -8.20
N GLY A 429 -11.86 10.02 -7.22
CA GLY A 429 -13.31 10.11 -7.39
C GLY A 429 -13.76 11.48 -7.87
N ASP A 430 -14.88 11.95 -7.31
CA ASP A 430 -15.39 13.29 -7.60
C ASP A 430 -14.53 14.35 -6.89
N MET A 431 -13.87 15.20 -7.69
CA MET A 431 -12.99 16.26 -7.18
C MET A 431 -13.73 17.30 -6.35
N GLY A 432 -15.00 17.59 -6.67
CA GLY A 432 -15.81 18.52 -5.91
C GLY A 432 -16.14 18.00 -4.52
N GLU A 433 -16.49 16.71 -4.40
CA GLU A 433 -16.70 16.05 -3.11
C GLU A 433 -15.40 15.93 -2.30
N TYR A 434 -14.27 15.62 -2.95
CA TYR A 434 -12.97 15.54 -2.29
C TYR A 434 -12.52 16.90 -1.75
N TYR A 435 -12.65 17.96 -2.56
CA TYR A 435 -12.39 19.33 -2.13
C TYR A 435 -13.33 19.74 -0.98
N ALA A 436 -14.64 19.49 -1.11
CA ALA A 436 -15.63 19.87 -0.10
C ALA A 436 -15.36 19.21 1.27
N LEU A 437 -14.85 17.99 1.28
CA LEU A 437 -14.52 17.25 2.51
C LEU A 437 -13.37 17.90 3.31
N ASN A 438 -12.45 18.59 2.63
CA ASN A 438 -11.28 19.23 3.25
C ASN A 438 -11.20 20.72 2.91
N LYS A 439 -12.36 21.35 2.68
CA LYS A 439 -12.47 22.69 2.09
C LYS A 439 -11.64 23.73 2.84
N GLN A 440 -11.70 23.75 4.17
CA GLN A 440 -10.95 24.72 4.98
C GLN A 440 -9.42 24.61 4.78
N LEU A 441 -8.89 23.38 4.64
CA LEU A 441 -7.46 23.19 4.36
C LEU A 441 -7.10 23.65 2.96
N PHE A 442 -7.92 23.32 1.96
CA PHE A 442 -7.68 23.77 0.60
C PHE A 442 -7.72 25.30 0.48
N GLU A 443 -8.73 25.95 1.07
CA GLU A 443 -8.84 27.42 1.08
C GLU A 443 -7.64 28.08 1.75
N TYR A 444 -7.18 27.53 2.88
CA TYR A 444 -5.95 28.00 3.53
C TYR A 444 -4.72 27.83 2.64
N THR A 445 -4.57 26.64 2.04
CA THR A 445 -3.46 26.32 1.13
C THR A 445 -3.41 27.31 -0.03
N PHE A 446 -4.55 27.62 -0.65
CA PHE A 446 -4.65 28.55 -1.78
C PHE A 446 -4.34 29.99 -1.39
N ALA A 447 -4.67 30.39 -0.17
CA ALA A 447 -4.37 31.72 0.36
C ALA A 447 -2.95 31.86 0.95
N PHE A 448 -2.18 30.78 1.02
CA PHE A 448 -0.88 30.77 1.67
C PHE A 448 0.17 31.60 0.91
N ASP A 449 0.91 32.43 1.66
CA ASP A 449 2.12 33.12 1.21
C ASP A 449 3.16 33.05 2.33
N ALA A 450 4.26 32.33 2.10
CA ALA A 450 5.33 32.10 3.07
C ALA A 450 5.96 33.43 3.52
N TYR A 451 6.05 34.42 2.63
CA TYR A 451 6.57 35.75 2.96
C TYR A 451 5.73 36.47 4.02
N ALA A 452 4.43 36.15 4.11
CA ALA A 452 3.54 36.73 5.11
C ALA A 452 3.65 36.07 6.49
N LYS A 453 4.35 34.93 6.59
CA LYS A 453 4.47 34.14 7.83
C LYS A 453 5.69 34.49 8.66
N GLY A 454 6.78 34.85 8.00
CA GLY A 454 8.04 35.20 8.63
C GLY A 454 9.21 34.64 7.84
N LEU A 455 10.35 35.31 7.93
CA LEU A 455 11.59 34.94 7.24
C LEU A 455 12.73 34.65 8.23
N GLU A 456 12.49 34.78 9.53
CA GLU A 456 13.49 34.61 10.58
C GLU A 456 13.28 33.27 11.28
N PHE A 457 14.20 32.33 11.06
CA PHE A 457 14.22 31.00 11.67
C PHE A 457 15.38 30.92 12.67
N GLU A 458 15.14 30.32 13.84
CA GLU A 458 16.19 30.16 14.88
C GLU A 458 17.02 28.87 14.71
N MET A 459 16.68 28.04 13.72
CA MET A 459 17.31 26.76 13.40
C MET A 459 17.72 26.71 11.93
N PRO A 460 18.65 25.82 11.53
CA PRO A 460 18.98 25.60 10.13
C PRO A 460 17.75 25.28 9.27
N VAL A 461 17.72 25.87 8.08
CA VAL A 461 16.65 25.70 7.09
C VAL A 461 17.22 25.12 5.81
N TYR A 462 16.68 23.99 5.38
CA TYR A 462 17.13 23.29 4.19
C TYR A 462 15.99 23.07 3.20
N PHE A 463 16.31 23.10 1.92
CA PHE A 463 15.37 22.83 0.83
C PHE A 463 15.85 21.69 -0.05
N ILE A 464 14.93 20.81 -0.45
CA ILE A 464 15.20 19.71 -1.38
C ILE A 464 14.14 19.73 -2.48
N SER A 465 14.54 19.82 -3.75
CA SER A 465 13.58 19.87 -4.86
C SER A 465 14.03 19.03 -6.05
N GLY A 466 13.07 18.47 -6.80
CA GLY A 466 13.34 17.96 -8.13
C GLY A 466 13.77 19.08 -9.08
N SER A 467 14.80 18.88 -9.91
CA SER A 467 15.23 19.90 -10.89
C SER A 467 14.17 20.15 -11.98
N CYS A 468 13.19 19.25 -12.12
CA CYS A 468 12.04 19.37 -13.01
C CYS A 468 10.73 19.56 -12.23
N ASP A 469 10.75 20.04 -10.98
CA ASP A 469 9.53 20.39 -10.26
C ASP A 469 8.96 21.72 -10.76
N TRP A 470 7.85 21.65 -11.50
CA TRP A 470 7.09 22.80 -11.99
C TRP A 470 5.74 22.95 -11.27
N ILE A 471 5.48 22.13 -10.25
CA ILE A 471 4.37 22.34 -9.29
C ILE A 471 4.84 23.32 -8.21
N CYS A 472 6.07 23.13 -7.71
CA CYS A 472 6.79 24.08 -6.86
C CYS A 472 8.09 24.49 -7.56
N PRO A 473 8.05 25.49 -8.46
CA PRO A 473 9.20 25.90 -9.27
C PRO A 473 10.45 26.19 -8.42
N VAL A 474 11.56 25.54 -8.80
CA VAL A 474 12.87 25.66 -8.12
C VAL A 474 13.30 27.12 -7.95
N ASP A 475 13.08 27.96 -8.95
CA ASP A 475 13.50 29.36 -8.89
C ASP A 475 12.69 30.16 -7.86
N SER A 476 11.40 29.86 -7.67
CA SER A 476 10.61 30.45 -6.58
C SER A 476 11.16 30.05 -5.20
N ILE A 477 11.63 28.81 -5.04
CA ILE A 477 12.22 28.33 -3.79
C ILE A 477 13.59 29.00 -3.56
N LYS A 478 14.42 29.17 -4.59
CA LYS A 478 15.72 29.85 -4.50
C LYS A 478 15.57 31.31 -4.08
N GLU A 479 14.61 32.03 -4.65
CA GLU A 479 14.31 33.41 -4.26
C GLU A 479 13.90 33.47 -2.79
N TYR A 480 12.96 32.62 -2.37
CA TYR A 480 12.53 32.53 -0.97
C TYR A 480 13.69 32.19 -0.02
N ALA A 481 14.52 31.21 -0.37
CA ALA A 481 15.71 30.83 0.40
C ALA A 481 16.73 31.97 0.53
N GLY A 482 16.86 32.82 -0.50
CA GLY A 482 17.74 33.99 -0.48
C GLY A 482 17.28 35.09 0.47
N ASP A 483 15.99 35.13 0.81
CA ASP A 483 15.38 36.12 1.69
C ASP A 483 15.28 35.65 3.15
N ILE A 484 15.49 34.36 3.43
CA ILE A 484 15.45 33.79 4.79
C ILE A 484 16.68 34.18 5.60
N SER A 485 16.46 34.54 6.86
CA SER A 485 17.48 34.62 7.89
C SER A 485 17.40 33.40 8.81
N ALA A 486 18.46 32.58 8.81
CA ALA A 486 18.60 31.40 9.67
C ALA A 486 20.09 31.17 9.99
N PRO A 487 20.43 30.35 11.00
CA PRO A 487 21.82 29.92 11.25
C PRO A 487 22.52 29.37 10.00
N GLU A 488 21.78 28.65 9.17
CA GLU A 488 22.20 28.15 7.86
C GLU A 488 20.97 28.04 6.95
N VAL A 489 21.13 28.43 5.68
CA VAL A 489 20.15 28.18 4.63
C VAL A 489 20.83 27.48 3.46
N ARG A 490 20.32 26.30 3.07
CA ARG A 490 20.83 25.56 1.91
C ARG A 490 19.72 24.95 1.08
N MET A 491 20.01 24.74 -0.20
CA MET A 491 19.12 24.08 -1.14
C MET A 491 19.91 23.05 -1.94
N GLU A 492 19.34 21.86 -2.08
CA GLU A 492 19.89 20.77 -2.88
C GLU A 492 18.84 20.31 -3.90
N LEU A 493 19.30 19.82 -5.05
CA LEU A 493 18.44 19.36 -6.13
C LEU A 493 18.67 17.88 -6.42
N THR A 494 17.58 17.15 -6.70
CA THR A 494 17.63 15.81 -7.28
C THR A 494 17.42 15.92 -8.80
N GLU A 495 18.44 15.58 -9.57
CA GLU A 495 18.47 15.86 -11.01
C GLU A 495 17.44 15.01 -11.78
N GLY A 496 16.71 15.65 -12.70
CA GLY A 496 15.68 15.02 -13.53
C GLY A 496 14.39 14.63 -12.81
N CYS A 497 14.32 14.75 -11.49
CA CYS A 497 13.12 14.44 -10.69
C CYS A 497 12.10 15.58 -10.75
N GLY A 498 10.82 15.23 -10.62
CA GLY A 498 9.70 16.17 -10.48
C GLY A 498 9.33 16.39 -9.01
N HIS A 499 8.05 16.70 -8.76
CA HIS A 499 7.50 17.09 -7.47
C HIS A 499 7.57 16.03 -6.34
N ASN A 500 7.68 14.75 -6.70
CA ASN A 500 7.72 13.62 -5.77
C ASN A 500 9.11 12.96 -5.75
N GLN A 501 10.17 13.77 -5.70
CA GLN A 501 11.58 13.35 -5.71
C GLN A 501 11.92 12.25 -4.71
N GLN A 502 11.29 12.26 -3.53
CA GLN A 502 11.50 11.26 -2.49
C GLN A 502 11.04 9.84 -2.91
N PHE A 503 10.18 9.74 -3.92
CA PHE A 503 9.71 8.48 -4.49
C PHE A 503 10.28 8.22 -5.89
N SER A 504 10.69 9.26 -6.63
CA SER A 504 11.41 9.12 -7.91
C SER A 504 12.83 8.59 -7.73
N SER A 505 13.60 9.16 -6.79
CA SER A 505 14.98 8.80 -6.47
C SER A 505 15.20 8.71 -4.94
N PRO A 506 14.66 7.66 -4.27
CA PRO A 506 14.60 7.62 -2.81
C PRO A 506 15.96 7.57 -2.10
N GLU A 507 16.92 6.82 -2.66
CA GLU A 507 18.27 6.71 -2.10
C GLU A 507 19.01 8.05 -2.19
N GLU A 508 18.97 8.71 -3.35
CA GLU A 508 19.55 10.04 -3.55
C GLU A 508 18.93 11.08 -2.60
N PHE A 509 17.60 11.07 -2.48
CA PHE A 509 16.88 11.95 -1.56
C PHE A 509 17.34 11.73 -0.10
N ALA A 510 17.44 10.48 0.35
CA ALA A 510 17.88 10.16 1.70
C ALA A 510 19.34 10.56 1.96
N GLU A 511 20.24 10.37 0.98
CA GLU A 511 21.63 10.82 1.10
C GLU A 511 21.73 12.35 1.19
N ILE A 512 20.91 13.09 0.43
CA ILE A 512 20.81 14.56 0.56
C ILE A 512 20.38 14.94 1.98
N VAL A 513 19.32 14.32 2.52
CA VAL A 513 18.85 14.56 3.90
C VAL A 513 19.97 14.33 4.92
N LYS A 514 20.69 13.20 4.83
CA LYS A 514 21.83 12.92 5.72
C LYS A 514 22.93 13.96 5.61
N ASN A 515 23.27 14.39 4.40
CA ASN A 515 24.36 15.34 4.18
C ASN A 515 24.02 16.73 4.70
N LEU A 516 22.75 17.14 4.62
CA LEU A 516 22.28 18.40 5.20
C LEU A 516 22.32 18.39 6.73
N LEU A 517 21.98 17.26 7.36
CA LEU A 517 21.87 17.14 8.83
C LEU A 517 23.18 16.79 9.55
N LYS A 518 24.25 16.42 8.83
CA LYS A 518 25.56 16.02 9.41
C LYS A 518 26.51 17.19 9.68
N LEU A 519 26.16 18.42 9.32
CA LEU A 519 27.08 19.57 9.25
C LEU A 519 26.93 20.55 10.40
#